data_AF-A0A1C6QFG6-F1
#
_entry.id   AF-A0A1C6QFG6-F1
#
_cell.length_a   1.000
_cell.length_b   1.000
_cell.length_c   1.000
_cell.angle_alpha   90.00
_cell.angle_beta   90.00
_cell.angle_gamma   90.00
#
_symmetry.space_group_name_H-M   'P 1'
#
loop_
_entity.id
_entity.type
_entity.pdbx_description
1 polymer ?
#
loop_
_entity_poly.entity_id
_entity_poly.type
_entity_poly.pdbx_seq_one_letter_code
_entity_poly.pdbx_strand_id
1 'polypeptide(L)'
;MALAATACNGGSDSPEAKNTAPSASADKQRELPPALTKQQALAAIDRYAAVNNKANADRDRDLLDTIEDGPLYAMSVSEYKETEGLTKAERKAYKPWAYDTQNSHLYIPRIAPGQPRWFAAALSGTKGKAPNRLAVFAEQPQHKRWEMVSVADLYGTDLPKVSLDADGYATAVAANDNKGLAAGADLLRGGILDNFATGGQNSGKKIFTESKARNQQIKVHDEIGKQYGSQGTSTFAGATNRYRDAYALKTTDGGALVFFSHTHTQTDAVARSGLQLNPGKDDRAWLHDIPRRSIQYTFVCNDAATVPAKAAPSTLLAYTCARTDASGPPVNSASLPRV
;
A
#
# COMPACT_ATOMS: atom_id res chain seq x y z
N MET A 1 -0.39 73.87 -47.49
CA MET A 1 0.06 72.88 -48.49
C MET A 1 0.00 71.52 -47.80
N ALA A 2 -1.11 70.81 -47.96
CA ALA A 2 -1.33 69.78 -49.01
C ALA A 2 -0.59 68.48 -48.61
N LEU A 3 -1.19 67.30 -48.46
CA LEU A 3 -2.50 66.70 -48.79
C LEU A 3 -2.66 65.46 -47.86
N ALA A 4 -3.83 65.26 -47.23
CA ALA A 4 -4.84 64.21 -47.53
C ALA A 4 -4.40 62.77 -47.17
N ALA A 5 -5.05 62.13 -46.18
CA ALA A 5 -6.21 61.21 -46.32
C ALA A 5 -5.71 59.74 -46.31
N THR A 6 -6.29 58.70 -45.70
CA THR A 6 -7.63 58.35 -45.18
C THR A 6 -7.44 56.99 -44.48
N ALA A 7 -7.94 56.77 -43.26
CA ALA A 7 -9.19 56.05 -42.95
C ALA A 7 -9.03 54.59 -42.46
N CYS A 8 -9.54 54.41 -41.24
CA CYS A 8 -10.48 53.38 -40.75
C CYS A 8 -10.09 51.92 -40.48
N ASN A 9 -10.72 51.48 -39.37
CA ASN A 9 -11.01 50.13 -38.87
C ASN A 9 -9.81 49.28 -38.42
N GLY A 10 -9.80 48.73 -37.21
CA GLY A 10 -10.92 48.19 -36.44
C GLY A 10 -10.71 46.68 -36.37
N GLY A 11 -10.21 46.20 -35.24
CA GLY A 11 -9.88 44.78 -35.07
C GLY A 11 -9.41 44.51 -33.65
N SER A 12 -10.36 44.08 -32.83
CA SER A 12 -10.15 43.44 -31.54
C SER A 12 -9.41 42.13 -31.72
N ASP A 13 -8.19 42.01 -31.19
CA ASP A 13 -7.53 40.71 -31.01
C ASP A 13 -7.31 40.43 -29.53
N SER A 14 -8.14 39.52 -29.03
CA SER A 14 -7.93 38.79 -27.80
C SER A 14 -6.74 37.83 -27.98
N PRO A 15 -5.89 37.62 -26.98
CA PRO A 15 -4.80 36.67 -27.11
C PRO A 15 -5.36 35.24 -27.13
N GLU A 16 -5.27 34.62 -28.30
CA GLU A 16 -5.58 33.23 -28.57
C GLU A 16 -4.84 32.31 -27.59
N ALA A 17 -5.61 31.51 -26.86
CA ALA A 17 -5.10 30.42 -26.05
C ALA A 17 -4.36 29.43 -26.97
N LYS A 18 -3.04 29.37 -26.86
CA LYS A 18 -2.24 28.32 -27.48
C LYS A 18 -2.67 26.98 -26.91
N ASN A 19 -3.50 26.26 -27.65
CA ASN A 19 -3.73 24.84 -27.48
C ASN A 19 -2.37 24.13 -27.61
N THR A 20 -1.76 23.80 -26.48
CA THR A 20 -0.64 22.86 -26.43
C THR A 20 -1.11 21.55 -27.02
N ALA A 21 -0.61 21.23 -28.22
CA ALA A 21 -0.79 19.92 -28.84
C ALA A 21 -0.38 18.84 -27.81
N PRO A 22 -1.13 17.72 -27.71
CA PRO A 22 -0.71 16.60 -26.87
C PRO A 22 0.70 16.19 -27.29
N SER A 23 1.59 16.03 -26.31
CA SER A 23 2.97 15.65 -26.59
C SER A 23 3.00 14.29 -27.27
N ALA A 24 3.89 14.08 -28.24
CA ALA A 24 4.03 12.82 -28.98
C ALA A 24 4.24 11.57 -28.09
N SER A 25 4.57 11.75 -26.81
CA SER A 25 4.66 10.69 -25.80
C SER A 25 3.29 10.23 -25.28
N ALA A 26 2.30 11.13 -25.18
CA ALA A 26 0.93 10.79 -24.78
C ALA A 26 0.17 10.02 -25.87
N ASP A 27 0.50 10.26 -27.14
CA ASP A 27 -0.07 9.51 -28.26
C ASP A 27 0.49 8.08 -28.33
N LYS A 28 1.80 7.89 -28.15
CA LYS A 28 2.42 6.55 -28.09
C LYS A 28 1.89 5.69 -26.94
N GLN A 29 1.55 6.29 -25.80
CA GLN A 29 0.99 5.55 -24.67
C GLN A 29 -0.43 5.03 -24.96
N ARG A 30 -1.23 5.75 -25.77
CA ARG A 30 -2.58 5.33 -26.18
C ARG A 30 -2.55 4.13 -27.13
N GLU A 31 -1.48 3.99 -27.91
CA GLU A 31 -1.31 2.86 -28.83
C GLU A 31 -0.98 1.54 -28.12
N LEU A 32 -0.56 1.58 -26.86
CA LEU A 32 -0.26 0.37 -26.09
C LEU A 32 -1.53 -0.43 -25.78
N PRO A 33 -1.47 -1.78 -25.77
CA PRO A 33 -2.61 -2.58 -25.37
C PRO A 33 -2.90 -2.43 -23.86
N PRO A 34 -4.18 -2.52 -23.44
CA PRO A 34 -4.50 -2.58 -22.01
C PRO A 34 -3.94 -3.85 -21.38
N ALA A 35 -3.59 -3.80 -20.10
CA ALA A 35 -3.09 -4.96 -19.36
C ALA A 35 -4.07 -6.14 -19.39
N LEU A 36 -5.37 -5.88 -19.43
CA LEU A 36 -6.47 -6.84 -19.58
C LEU A 36 -7.77 -6.08 -19.91
N THR A 37 -8.83 -6.79 -20.29
CA THR A 37 -10.14 -6.16 -20.46
C THR A 37 -10.81 -5.87 -19.11
N LYS A 38 -11.73 -4.90 -19.06
CA LYS A 38 -12.54 -4.61 -17.85
C LYS A 38 -13.26 -5.87 -17.33
N GLN A 39 -13.80 -6.69 -18.23
CA GLN A 39 -14.46 -7.95 -17.86
C GLN A 39 -13.49 -8.95 -17.23
N GLN A 40 -12.25 -9.06 -17.75
CA GLN A 40 -11.22 -9.92 -17.15
C GLN A 40 -10.80 -9.43 -15.77
N ALA A 41 -10.72 -8.12 -15.55
CA ALA A 41 -10.42 -7.55 -14.23
C ALA A 41 -11.52 -7.85 -13.20
N LEU A 42 -12.79 -7.69 -13.57
CA LEU A 42 -13.92 -8.07 -12.70
C LEU A 42 -13.91 -9.57 -12.40
N ALA A 43 -13.68 -10.42 -13.40
CA ALA A 43 -13.57 -11.86 -13.21
C ALA A 43 -12.40 -12.26 -12.29
N ALA A 44 -11.28 -11.53 -12.33
CA ALA A 44 -10.16 -11.74 -11.42
C ALA A 44 -10.53 -11.39 -9.96
N ILE A 45 -11.27 -10.30 -9.76
CA ILE A 45 -11.77 -9.88 -8.43
C ILE A 45 -12.77 -10.90 -7.87
N ASP A 46 -13.71 -11.38 -8.69
CA ASP A 46 -14.68 -12.40 -8.28
C ASP A 46 -14.00 -13.74 -7.98
N ARG A 47 -13.04 -14.15 -8.81
CA ARG A 47 -12.22 -15.35 -8.57
C ARG A 47 -11.48 -15.23 -7.24
N TYR A 48 -10.85 -14.09 -6.98
CA TYR A 48 -10.13 -13.84 -5.73
C TYR A 48 -11.05 -14.11 -4.54
N ALA A 49 -12.21 -13.47 -4.46
CA ALA A 49 -13.13 -13.65 -3.33
C ALA A 49 -13.57 -15.12 -3.19
N ALA A 50 -13.89 -15.80 -4.29
CA ALA A 50 -14.33 -17.20 -4.27
C ALA A 50 -13.25 -18.17 -3.76
N VAL A 51 -11.99 -17.99 -4.17
CA VAL A 51 -10.87 -18.85 -3.76
C VAL A 51 -10.38 -18.47 -2.37
N ASN A 52 -10.23 -17.17 -2.08
CA ASN A 52 -9.84 -16.66 -0.76
C ASN A 52 -10.82 -17.16 0.32
N ASN A 53 -12.13 -17.19 0.06
CA ASN A 53 -13.11 -17.74 1.00
C ASN A 53 -12.90 -19.22 1.33
N LYS A 54 -12.49 -20.04 0.34
CA LYS A 54 -12.17 -21.46 0.55
C LYS A 54 -10.86 -21.60 1.32
N ALA A 55 -9.82 -20.90 0.87
CA ALA A 55 -8.51 -20.91 1.50
C ALA A 55 -8.60 -20.52 2.98
N ASN A 56 -9.35 -19.46 3.31
CA ASN A 56 -9.48 -18.97 4.68
C ASN A 56 -10.37 -19.83 5.58
N ALA A 57 -11.38 -20.51 5.01
CA ALA A 57 -12.21 -21.44 5.78
C ALA A 57 -11.35 -22.58 6.36
N ASP A 58 -10.41 -23.09 5.55
CA ASP A 58 -9.58 -24.24 5.89
C ASP A 58 -8.15 -23.87 6.33
N ARG A 59 -7.76 -22.59 6.18
CA ARG A 59 -6.37 -22.09 6.29
C ARG A 59 -5.41 -22.80 5.33
N ASP A 60 -5.88 -23.03 4.10
CA ASP A 60 -5.13 -23.69 3.03
C ASP A 60 -4.16 -22.71 2.37
N ARG A 61 -2.87 -22.84 2.71
CA ARG A 61 -1.77 -22.00 2.20
C ARG A 61 -1.51 -22.22 0.72
N ASP A 62 -1.65 -23.45 0.24
CA ASP A 62 -1.38 -23.79 -1.16
C ASP A 62 -2.47 -23.22 -2.07
N LEU A 63 -3.73 -23.25 -1.61
CA LEU A 63 -4.83 -22.62 -2.32
C LEU A 63 -4.72 -21.08 -2.31
N LEU A 64 -4.31 -20.50 -1.18
CA LEU A 64 -4.07 -19.06 -1.03
C LEU A 64 -3.00 -18.56 -2.01
N ASP A 65 -1.91 -19.31 -2.16
CA ASP A 65 -0.79 -19.02 -3.08
C ASP A 65 -1.22 -18.99 -4.56
N THR A 66 -2.45 -19.43 -4.89
CA THR A 66 -3.00 -19.32 -6.25
C THR A 66 -3.76 -18.02 -6.53
N ILE A 67 -3.94 -17.16 -5.52
CA ILE A 67 -4.67 -15.89 -5.61
C ILE A 67 -4.00 -14.70 -4.90
N GLU A 68 -2.96 -14.92 -4.09
CA GLU A 68 -2.18 -13.89 -3.42
C GLU A 68 -0.69 -14.11 -3.63
N ASP A 69 0.07 -13.03 -3.75
CA ASP A 69 1.54 -13.04 -3.75
C ASP A 69 2.08 -11.79 -3.01
N GLY A 70 3.39 -11.71 -2.87
CA GLY A 70 4.11 -10.55 -2.39
C GLY A 70 3.78 -10.20 -0.94
N PRO A 71 3.65 -8.91 -0.60
CA PRO A 71 3.42 -8.47 0.78
C PRO A 71 2.05 -8.93 1.29
N LEU A 72 1.01 -8.98 0.45
CA LEU A 72 -0.31 -9.45 0.85
C LEU A 72 -0.30 -10.92 1.26
N TYR A 73 0.28 -11.80 0.44
CA TYR A 73 0.39 -13.22 0.79
C TYR A 73 1.11 -13.44 2.12
N ALA A 74 2.19 -12.69 2.36
CA ALA A 74 2.93 -12.79 3.62
C ALA A 74 2.11 -12.35 4.85
N MET A 75 1.26 -11.34 4.69
CA MET A 75 0.32 -10.90 5.74
C MET A 75 -0.74 -11.98 6.00
N SER A 76 -1.31 -12.58 4.96
CA SER A 76 -2.34 -13.61 5.10
C SER A 76 -1.79 -14.92 5.69
N VAL A 77 -0.60 -15.36 5.26
CA VAL A 77 0.07 -16.54 5.82
C VAL A 77 0.42 -16.34 7.30
N SER A 78 0.77 -15.12 7.70
CA SER A 78 1.04 -14.83 9.11
C SER A 78 -0.24 -14.84 9.95
N GLU A 79 -1.38 -14.40 9.42
CA GLU A 79 -2.68 -14.57 10.07
C GLU A 79 -3.04 -16.05 10.27
N TYR A 80 -2.72 -16.92 9.30
CA TYR A 80 -2.90 -18.37 9.46
C TYR A 80 -2.00 -18.91 10.57
N LYS A 81 -0.73 -18.49 10.60
CA LYS A 81 0.21 -18.88 11.66
C LYS A 81 -0.28 -18.43 13.03
N GLU A 82 -0.71 -17.18 13.17
CA GLU A 82 -1.29 -16.67 14.42
C GLU A 82 -2.49 -17.53 14.87
N THR A 83 -3.39 -17.83 13.95
CA THR A 83 -4.58 -18.67 14.21
C THR A 83 -4.22 -20.10 14.62
N GLU A 84 -3.14 -20.67 14.10
CA GLU A 84 -2.64 -21.99 14.50
C GLU A 84 -2.19 -22.02 15.96
N GLY A 85 -1.66 -20.89 16.47
CA GLY A 85 -1.34 -20.72 17.89
C GLY A 85 -2.57 -20.67 18.81
N LEU A 86 -3.77 -20.42 18.27
CA LEU A 86 -4.99 -20.37 19.07
C LEU A 86 -5.55 -21.78 19.37
N THR A 87 -6.10 -21.95 20.56
CA THR A 87 -6.91 -23.12 20.93
C THR A 87 -8.21 -23.15 20.14
N LYS A 88 -8.86 -24.32 20.05
CA LYS A 88 -10.15 -24.46 19.35
C LYS A 88 -11.22 -23.49 19.87
N ALA A 89 -11.25 -23.21 21.17
CA ALA A 89 -12.21 -22.29 21.80
C ALA A 89 -11.91 -20.81 21.51
N GLU A 90 -10.65 -20.45 21.25
CA GLU A 90 -10.25 -19.09 20.91
C GLU A 90 -10.49 -18.76 19.43
N ARG A 91 -10.55 -19.78 18.56
CA ARG A 91 -10.74 -19.60 17.11
C ARG A 91 -12.16 -19.16 16.79
N LYS A 92 -12.28 -18.12 15.96
CA LYS A 92 -13.54 -17.68 15.38
C LYS A 92 -13.78 -18.40 14.06
N ALA A 93 -15.04 -18.74 13.78
CA ALA A 93 -15.43 -19.25 12.47
C ALA A 93 -15.20 -18.17 11.41
N TYR A 94 -14.62 -18.57 10.28
CA TYR A 94 -14.47 -17.70 9.12
C TYR A 94 -15.83 -17.30 8.57
N LYS A 95 -15.97 -16.03 8.16
CA LYS A 95 -17.19 -15.51 7.53
C LYS A 95 -16.87 -15.16 6.08
N PRO A 96 -17.47 -15.88 5.11
CA PRO A 96 -17.27 -15.57 3.71
C PRO A 96 -17.72 -14.16 3.36
N TRP A 97 -17.03 -13.55 2.41
CA TRP A 97 -17.29 -12.20 1.94
C TRP A 97 -17.05 -12.10 0.42
N ALA A 98 -17.52 -11.02 -0.19
CA ALA A 98 -17.24 -10.72 -1.59
C ALA A 98 -17.08 -9.21 -1.79
N TYR A 99 -16.36 -8.80 -2.82
CA TYR A 99 -16.32 -7.40 -3.21
C TYR A 99 -17.58 -7.01 -3.97
N ASP A 100 -18.02 -5.77 -3.78
CA ASP A 100 -19.04 -5.15 -4.61
C ASP A 100 -18.43 -4.72 -5.95
N THR A 101 -18.35 -5.66 -6.88
CA THR A 101 -17.79 -5.44 -8.21
C THR A 101 -18.60 -4.43 -9.04
N GLN A 102 -19.90 -4.26 -8.75
CA GLN A 102 -20.76 -3.29 -9.44
C GLN A 102 -20.40 -1.84 -9.09
N ASN A 103 -19.94 -1.60 -7.86
CA ASN A 103 -19.50 -0.28 -7.38
C ASN A 103 -17.96 -0.15 -7.31
N SER A 104 -17.24 -1.01 -8.04
CA SER A 104 -15.78 -0.94 -8.11
C SER A 104 -15.29 0.12 -9.09
N HIS A 105 -14.13 0.73 -8.83
CA HIS A 105 -13.42 1.54 -9.80
C HIS A 105 -12.19 0.79 -10.28
N LEU A 106 -12.16 0.44 -11.57
CA LEU A 106 -11.05 -0.27 -12.19
C LEU A 106 -10.05 0.72 -12.78
N TYR A 107 -8.78 0.53 -12.45
CA TYR A 107 -7.68 1.30 -13.00
C TYR A 107 -6.73 0.36 -13.74
N ILE A 108 -7.02 0.15 -15.02
CA ILE A 108 -6.31 -0.80 -15.87
C ILE A 108 -5.31 -0.03 -16.73
N PRO A 109 -3.99 -0.15 -16.49
CA PRO A 109 -3.00 0.54 -17.29
C PRO A 109 -2.88 -0.08 -18.69
N ARG A 110 -2.52 0.75 -19.67
CA ARG A 110 -1.90 0.26 -20.91
C ARG A 110 -0.44 -0.07 -20.66
N ILE A 111 -0.02 -1.27 -21.07
CA ILE A 111 1.28 -1.86 -20.74
C ILE A 111 1.98 -2.28 -22.03
N ALA A 112 3.24 -1.89 -22.16
CA ALA A 112 4.05 -2.26 -23.31
C ALA A 112 4.34 -3.77 -23.34
N PRO A 113 4.46 -4.39 -24.52
CA PRO A 113 4.85 -5.80 -24.63
C PRO A 113 6.14 -6.09 -23.83
N GLY A 114 6.14 -7.21 -23.10
CA GLY A 114 7.28 -7.65 -22.27
C GLY A 114 7.38 -6.99 -20.88
N GLN A 115 6.54 -6.01 -20.57
CA GLN A 115 6.45 -5.44 -19.22
C GLN A 115 5.50 -6.27 -18.33
N PRO A 116 5.72 -6.29 -17.00
CA PRO A 116 4.79 -6.92 -16.06
C PRO A 116 3.37 -6.36 -16.20
N ARG A 117 2.37 -7.25 -16.28
CA ARG A 117 0.96 -6.88 -16.42
C ARG A 117 0.33 -6.80 -15.04
N TRP A 118 -0.40 -5.73 -14.79
CA TRP A 118 -1.05 -5.46 -13.52
C TRP A 118 -2.27 -4.56 -13.72
N PHE A 119 -3.17 -4.50 -12.75
CA PHE A 119 -4.19 -3.46 -12.64
C PHE A 119 -4.45 -3.12 -11.18
N ALA A 120 -4.96 -1.92 -10.92
CA ALA A 120 -5.42 -1.53 -9.60
C ALA A 120 -6.95 -1.39 -9.59
N ALA A 121 -7.54 -1.48 -8.40
CA ALA A 121 -8.96 -1.25 -8.22
C ALA A 121 -9.24 -0.58 -6.87
N ALA A 122 -10.23 0.31 -6.86
CA ALA A 122 -10.89 0.72 -5.62
C ALA A 122 -12.07 -0.23 -5.38
N LEU A 123 -12.10 -0.88 -4.22
CA LEU A 123 -13.04 -1.94 -3.88
C LEU A 123 -13.80 -1.65 -2.58
N SER A 124 -14.98 -2.24 -2.45
CA SER A 124 -15.80 -2.25 -1.23
C SER A 124 -16.13 -3.68 -0.86
N GLY A 125 -15.91 -4.07 0.39
CA GLY A 125 -16.36 -5.36 0.93
C GLY A 125 -17.85 -5.39 1.30
N THR A 126 -18.56 -4.27 1.16
CA THR A 126 -19.98 -4.15 1.53
C THR A 126 -20.79 -3.65 0.34
N LYS A 127 -21.78 -4.45 -0.07
CA LYS A 127 -22.68 -4.12 -1.19
C LYS A 127 -23.35 -2.75 -0.99
N GLY A 128 -23.34 -1.93 -2.04
CA GLY A 128 -23.93 -0.59 -2.08
C GLY A 128 -23.14 0.46 -1.31
N LYS A 129 -21.92 0.17 -0.85
CA LYS A 129 -21.05 1.13 -0.17
C LYS A 129 -19.92 1.58 -1.07
N ALA A 130 -19.55 2.85 -0.92
CA ALA A 130 -18.40 3.43 -1.61
C ALA A 130 -17.13 2.61 -1.31
N PRO A 131 -16.22 2.47 -2.29
CA PRO A 131 -14.93 1.84 -2.08
C PRO A 131 -14.15 2.45 -0.93
N ASN A 132 -13.60 1.58 -0.09
CA ASN A 132 -12.80 1.94 1.07
C ASN A 132 -11.45 1.21 1.09
N ARG A 133 -11.12 0.51 0.00
CA ARG A 133 -9.88 -0.25 -0.18
C ARG A 133 -9.28 0.05 -1.53
N LEU A 134 -7.95 0.09 -1.58
CA LEU A 134 -7.21 0.09 -2.83
C LEU A 134 -6.44 -1.21 -2.96
N ALA A 135 -6.65 -1.92 -4.06
CA ALA A 135 -6.01 -3.20 -4.34
C ALA A 135 -5.19 -3.14 -5.64
N VAL A 136 -4.13 -3.95 -5.70
CA VAL A 136 -3.35 -4.21 -6.91
C VAL A 136 -3.35 -5.69 -7.20
N PHE A 137 -3.65 -6.04 -8.44
CA PHE A 137 -3.52 -7.39 -8.98
C PHE A 137 -2.41 -7.40 -10.03
N ALA A 138 -1.53 -8.40 -9.95
CA ALA A 138 -0.48 -8.65 -10.93
C ALA A 138 -0.71 -9.99 -11.62
N GLU A 139 -0.33 -10.09 -12.89
CA GLU A 139 -0.31 -11.35 -13.62
C GLU A 139 1.01 -12.07 -13.36
N GLN A 140 0.97 -13.27 -12.77
CA GLN A 140 2.14 -14.11 -12.63
C GLN A 140 2.54 -14.72 -13.97
N PRO A 141 3.73 -14.38 -14.53
CA PRO A 141 4.08 -14.81 -15.88
C PRO A 141 4.16 -16.34 -16.04
N GLN A 142 4.59 -17.04 -15.00
CA GLN A 142 4.81 -18.49 -15.04
C GLN A 142 3.50 -19.28 -15.18
N HIS A 143 2.41 -18.77 -14.60
CA HIS A 143 1.14 -19.49 -14.51
C HIS A 143 -0.02 -18.77 -15.22
N LYS A 144 0.21 -17.54 -15.72
CA LYS A 144 -0.79 -16.67 -16.36
C LYS A 144 -2.04 -16.48 -15.49
N ARG A 145 -1.81 -16.27 -14.19
CA ARG A 145 -2.87 -16.08 -13.17
C ARG A 145 -2.79 -14.67 -12.64
N TRP A 146 -3.96 -14.09 -12.37
CA TRP A 146 -4.07 -12.82 -11.68
C TRP A 146 -4.15 -13.06 -10.18
N GLU A 147 -3.22 -12.46 -9.45
CA GLU A 147 -3.08 -12.58 -8.00
C GLU A 147 -3.09 -11.18 -7.40
N MET A 148 -3.76 -11.03 -6.26
CA MET A 148 -3.72 -9.78 -5.51
C MET A 148 -2.39 -9.70 -4.76
N VAL A 149 -1.60 -8.67 -5.06
CA VAL A 149 -0.26 -8.51 -4.47
C VAL A 149 -0.26 -7.46 -3.36
N SER A 150 -1.26 -6.59 -3.33
CA SER A 150 -1.39 -5.53 -2.35
C SER A 150 -2.85 -5.16 -2.16
N VAL A 151 -3.27 -4.94 -0.92
CA VAL A 151 -4.51 -4.25 -0.57
C VAL A 151 -4.32 -3.45 0.71
N ALA A 152 -4.85 -2.23 0.72
CA ALA A 152 -4.81 -1.34 1.88
C ALA A 152 -6.15 -0.61 2.09
N ASP A 153 -6.54 -0.46 3.35
CA ASP A 153 -7.73 0.29 3.76
C ASP A 153 -7.48 1.81 3.69
N LEU A 154 -8.43 2.54 3.13
CA LEU A 154 -8.40 4.00 3.01
C LEU A 154 -8.71 4.66 4.34
N TYR A 155 -7.88 5.63 4.72
CA TYR A 155 -8.14 6.53 5.85
C TYR A 155 -8.98 7.74 5.41
N GLY A 156 -10.06 7.49 4.68
CA GLY A 156 -10.92 8.51 4.07
C GLY A 156 -11.85 7.91 3.03
N THR A 157 -12.74 8.74 2.47
CA THR A 157 -13.69 8.32 1.43
C THR A 157 -13.31 8.81 0.04
N ASP A 158 -12.38 9.76 -0.05
CA ASP A 158 -12.04 10.41 -1.31
C ASP A 158 -11.04 9.56 -2.08
N LEU A 159 -11.48 9.07 -3.24
CA LEU A 159 -10.61 8.36 -4.15
C LEU A 159 -9.75 9.33 -4.96
N PRO A 160 -8.47 9.00 -5.20
CA PRO A 160 -7.62 9.77 -6.08
C PRO A 160 -8.16 9.77 -7.52
N LYS A 161 -8.05 10.92 -8.20
CA LYS A 161 -8.49 11.08 -9.59
C LYS A 161 -7.44 10.53 -10.54
N VAL A 162 -7.49 9.23 -10.81
CA VAL A 162 -6.65 8.57 -11.82
C VAL A 162 -7.04 9.10 -13.21
N SER A 163 -6.03 9.45 -14.01
CA SER A 163 -6.23 9.87 -15.40
C SER A 163 -6.53 8.65 -16.27
N LEU A 164 -7.69 8.65 -16.90
CA LEU A 164 -8.10 7.65 -17.87
C LEU A 164 -8.12 8.24 -19.28
N ASP A 165 -7.83 7.42 -20.28
CA ASP A 165 -8.01 7.78 -21.68
C ASP A 165 -9.48 7.66 -22.13
N ALA A 166 -9.74 7.93 -23.42
CA ALA A 166 -11.07 7.89 -24.00
C ALA A 166 -11.73 6.49 -23.95
N ASP A 167 -10.94 5.42 -23.89
CA ASP A 167 -11.42 4.04 -23.77
C ASP A 167 -11.63 3.62 -22.30
N GLY A 168 -11.23 4.49 -21.36
CA GLY A 168 -11.29 4.28 -19.92
C GLY A 168 -10.14 3.45 -19.37
N TYR A 169 -8.96 3.45 -20.01
CA TYR A 169 -7.75 2.82 -19.51
C TYR A 169 -6.79 3.86 -18.89
N ALA A 170 -6.08 3.44 -17.85
CA ALA A 170 -5.12 4.28 -17.15
C ALA A 170 -3.76 4.32 -17.85
N THR A 171 -2.93 5.28 -17.43
CA THR A 171 -1.52 5.35 -17.82
C THR A 171 -0.63 4.91 -16.65
N ALA A 172 0.15 3.86 -16.85
CA ALA A 172 1.22 3.51 -15.92
C ALA A 172 2.36 4.53 -16.00
N VAL A 173 2.93 4.89 -14.85
CA VAL A 173 4.14 5.70 -14.74
C VAL A 173 5.16 4.96 -13.87
N ALA A 174 6.43 5.37 -13.94
CA ALA A 174 7.46 4.75 -13.13
C ALA A 174 7.22 5.04 -11.63
N ALA A 175 7.16 3.99 -10.81
CA ALA A 175 6.87 4.11 -9.39
C ALA A 175 8.12 4.39 -8.53
N ASN A 176 9.29 3.94 -8.99
CA ASN A 176 10.55 4.02 -8.23
C ASN A 176 11.41 5.23 -8.63
N ASP A 177 11.22 5.78 -9.83
CA ASP A 177 11.89 7.01 -10.22
C ASP A 177 11.10 8.25 -9.79
N ASN A 178 11.77 9.39 -9.74
CA ASN A 178 11.14 10.69 -9.47
C ASN A 178 11.17 11.57 -10.73
N LYS A 179 11.28 10.98 -11.93
CA LYS A 179 11.37 11.75 -13.17
C LYS A 179 9.99 12.29 -13.53
N GLY A 180 9.69 13.49 -13.07
CA GLY A 180 8.38 14.13 -13.24
C GLY A 180 7.42 13.88 -12.08
N LEU A 181 7.91 13.35 -10.95
CA LEU A 181 7.17 13.19 -9.70
C LEU A 181 7.98 13.74 -8.53
N ALA A 182 7.30 14.24 -7.50
CA ALA A 182 7.93 14.77 -6.30
C ALA A 182 8.71 13.70 -5.49
N ALA A 183 8.26 12.45 -5.57
CA ALA A 183 8.80 11.33 -4.80
C ALA A 183 8.64 10.01 -5.56
N GLY A 184 9.67 9.15 -5.52
CA GLY A 184 9.54 7.74 -5.86
C GLY A 184 9.22 6.90 -4.61
N ALA A 185 8.85 5.63 -4.81
CA ALA A 185 8.43 4.73 -3.74
C ALA A 185 9.46 4.58 -2.60
N ASP A 186 10.76 4.61 -2.88
CA ASP A 186 11.79 4.52 -1.84
C ASP A 186 11.81 5.75 -0.91
N LEU A 187 11.55 6.96 -1.43
CA LEU A 187 11.40 8.15 -0.60
C LEU A 187 10.13 8.06 0.26
N LEU A 188 9.03 7.57 -0.32
CA LEU A 188 7.77 7.35 0.42
C LEU A 188 7.96 6.35 1.56
N ARG A 189 8.63 5.21 1.30
CA ARG A 189 9.00 4.22 2.32
C ARG A 189 9.80 4.87 3.44
N GLY A 190 10.82 5.68 3.13
CA GLY A 190 11.61 6.40 4.12
C GLY A 190 10.77 7.33 5.00
N GLY A 191 9.82 8.06 4.42
CA GLY A 191 8.90 8.91 5.17
C GLY A 191 7.98 8.14 6.12
N ILE A 192 7.47 6.97 5.69
CA ILE A 192 6.64 6.11 6.54
C ILE A 192 7.45 5.52 7.69
N LEU A 193 8.66 5.02 7.41
CA LEU A 193 9.53 4.48 8.44
C LEU A 193 9.87 5.54 9.50
N ASP A 194 10.06 6.80 9.09
CA ASP A 194 10.26 7.90 10.03
C ASP A 194 8.99 8.27 10.83
N ASN A 195 7.80 8.16 10.24
CA ASN A 195 6.55 8.34 10.99
C ASN A 195 6.46 7.35 12.15
N PHE A 196 6.79 6.07 11.92
CA PHE A 196 6.82 5.05 12.97
C PHE A 196 7.99 5.22 13.94
N ALA A 197 9.19 5.53 13.46
CA ALA A 197 10.38 5.59 14.30
C ALA A 197 10.45 6.83 15.19
N THR A 198 9.99 7.99 14.69
CA THR A 198 10.22 9.28 15.38
C THR A 198 8.97 10.16 15.49
N GLY A 199 7.81 9.68 15.06
CA GLY A 199 6.63 10.53 14.91
C GLY A 199 6.79 11.52 13.73
N GLY A 200 7.63 11.18 12.75
CA GLY A 200 7.81 11.93 11.51
C GLY A 200 8.69 13.19 11.64
N GLN A 201 9.50 13.30 12.70
CA GLN A 201 10.25 14.51 13.01
C GLN A 201 11.47 14.73 12.10
N ASN A 202 12.04 13.67 11.52
CA ASN A 202 13.21 13.83 10.66
C ASN A 202 12.81 14.19 9.24
N SER A 203 11.95 13.35 8.64
CA SER A 203 11.58 13.41 7.23
C SER A 203 10.09 13.13 6.97
N GLY A 204 9.41 12.35 7.82
CA GLY A 204 8.03 11.92 7.58
C GLY A 204 7.06 13.07 7.35
N LYS A 205 7.10 14.10 8.21
CA LYS A 205 6.28 15.32 8.07
C LYS A 205 6.67 16.23 6.90
N LYS A 206 7.88 16.07 6.34
CA LYS A 206 8.34 16.80 5.15
C LYS A 206 7.92 16.09 3.86
N ILE A 207 7.97 14.75 3.87
CA ILE A 207 7.60 13.91 2.73
C ILE A 207 6.09 13.84 2.59
N PHE A 208 5.35 13.79 3.71
CA PHE A 208 3.90 13.68 3.72
C PHE A 208 3.20 14.91 4.29
N THR A 209 2.26 15.46 3.51
CA THR A 209 1.29 16.43 4.01
C THR A 209 0.36 15.82 5.06
N GLU A 210 -0.45 16.66 5.68
CA GLU A 210 -1.44 16.22 6.64
C GLU A 210 -2.53 15.34 6.04
N SER A 211 -2.67 14.14 6.60
CA SER A 211 -3.65 13.14 6.23
C SER A 211 -3.97 12.28 7.43
N LYS A 212 -5.18 11.68 7.42
CA LYS A 212 -5.61 10.74 8.45
C LYS A 212 -4.68 9.52 8.54
N ALA A 213 -4.21 9.00 7.41
CA ALA A 213 -3.27 7.87 7.39
C ALA A 213 -1.93 8.22 8.06
N ARG A 214 -1.31 9.36 7.69
CA ARG A 214 -0.07 9.82 8.34
C ARG A 214 -0.28 10.06 9.84
N ASN A 215 -1.39 10.72 10.21
CA ASN A 215 -1.69 11.00 11.62
C ASN A 215 -1.89 9.70 12.41
N GLN A 216 -2.46 8.66 11.81
CA GLN A 216 -2.56 7.36 12.46
C GLN A 216 -1.19 6.72 12.68
N GLN A 217 -0.25 6.79 11.72
CA GLN A 217 1.11 6.26 11.91
C GLN A 217 1.84 6.97 13.07
N ILE A 218 1.74 8.31 13.14
CA ILE A 218 2.31 9.10 14.24
C ILE A 218 1.62 8.76 15.57
N LYS A 219 0.30 8.58 15.56
CA LYS A 219 -0.45 8.15 16.75
C LYS A 219 0.03 6.79 17.24
N VAL A 220 0.25 5.83 16.34
CA VAL A 220 0.81 4.52 16.68
C VAL A 220 2.20 4.67 17.33
N HIS A 221 3.08 5.49 16.76
CA HIS A 221 4.37 5.82 17.39
C HIS A 221 4.20 6.34 18.82
N ASP A 222 3.34 7.35 19.01
CA ASP A 222 3.14 8.02 20.29
C ASP A 222 2.51 7.12 21.36
N GLU A 223 1.51 6.32 20.99
CA GLU A 223 0.79 5.44 21.91
C GLU A 223 1.63 4.21 22.29
N ILE A 224 2.20 3.54 21.29
CA ILE A 224 3.01 2.34 21.53
C ILE A 224 4.31 2.70 22.24
N GLY A 225 4.97 3.81 21.88
CA GLY A 225 6.18 4.26 22.56
C GLY A 225 5.99 4.54 24.06
N LYS A 226 4.76 4.78 24.50
CA LYS A 226 4.41 5.06 25.91
C LYS A 226 3.74 3.89 26.62
N GLN A 227 3.46 2.77 25.94
CA GLN A 227 2.57 1.73 26.46
C GLN A 227 3.05 1.07 27.76
N TYR A 228 4.36 1.07 28.03
CA TYR A 228 4.95 0.48 29.22
C TYR A 228 5.36 1.48 30.32
N GLY A 229 5.16 2.78 30.10
CA GLY A 229 5.57 3.82 31.06
C GLY A 229 7.02 3.65 31.53
N SER A 230 7.25 3.54 32.84
CA SER A 230 8.59 3.34 33.43
C SER A 230 9.02 1.86 33.52
N GLN A 231 8.20 0.91 33.06
CA GLN A 231 8.47 -0.52 33.16
C GLN A 231 9.15 -1.10 31.93
N GLY A 232 9.15 -0.38 30.81
CA GLY A 232 9.73 -0.85 29.57
C GLY A 232 9.67 0.20 28.47
N THR A 233 10.11 -0.20 27.28
CA THR A 233 10.16 0.63 26.08
C THR A 233 9.59 -0.12 24.90
N SER A 234 9.02 0.63 23.96
CA SER A 234 8.71 0.13 22.64
C SER A 234 9.30 1.08 21.60
N THR A 235 10.11 0.54 20.70
CA THR A 235 10.81 1.33 19.68
C THR A 235 10.57 0.75 18.31
N PHE A 236 10.32 1.61 17.33
CA PHE A 236 10.18 1.21 15.94
C PHE A 236 11.48 1.44 15.16
N ALA A 237 11.73 0.58 14.19
CA ALA A 237 12.84 0.73 13.24
C ALA A 237 12.45 0.21 11.85
N GLY A 238 13.11 0.73 10.82
CA GLY A 238 13.02 0.15 9.48
C GLY A 238 13.62 -1.25 9.43
N ALA A 239 13.01 -2.12 8.65
CA ALA A 239 13.52 -3.47 8.41
C ALA A 239 13.76 -3.70 6.92
N THR A 240 14.50 -4.75 6.59
CA THR A 240 14.74 -5.14 5.20
C THR A 240 13.40 -5.47 4.54
N ASN A 241 12.98 -4.64 3.59
CA ASN A 241 11.80 -4.91 2.79
C ASN A 241 12.19 -5.76 1.57
N ARG A 242 11.77 -7.02 1.56
CA ARG A 242 11.97 -7.93 0.42
C ARG A 242 10.97 -7.70 -0.72
N TYR A 243 9.86 -7.00 -0.48
CA TYR A 243 8.82 -6.70 -1.47
C TYR A 243 9.05 -5.31 -2.05
N ARG A 244 9.95 -5.21 -3.03
CA ARG A 244 10.35 -3.90 -3.58
C ARG A 244 9.49 -3.41 -4.73
N ASP A 245 8.60 -4.25 -5.24
CA ASP A 245 7.66 -3.88 -6.29
C ASP A 245 6.81 -2.68 -5.87
N ALA A 246 6.58 -1.80 -6.83
CA ALA A 246 5.76 -0.62 -6.68
C ALA A 246 5.07 -0.33 -8.01
N TYR A 247 3.83 0.15 -7.93
CA TYR A 247 2.96 0.35 -9.07
C TYR A 247 2.46 1.79 -9.04
N ALA A 248 2.45 2.47 -10.18
CA ALA A 248 2.02 3.86 -10.21
C ALA A 248 1.14 4.18 -11.42
N LEU A 249 0.08 4.94 -11.18
CA LEU A 249 -0.86 5.40 -12.18
C LEU A 249 -0.90 6.92 -12.21
N LYS A 250 -0.86 7.51 -13.41
CA LYS A 250 -0.95 8.95 -13.58
C LYS A 250 -2.29 9.49 -13.04
N THR A 251 -2.26 10.61 -12.33
CA THR A 251 -3.46 11.33 -11.87
C THR A 251 -3.77 12.53 -12.78
N THR A 252 -5.01 13.04 -12.73
CA THR A 252 -5.48 14.12 -13.61
C THR A 252 -4.76 15.45 -13.40
N ASP A 253 -4.17 15.65 -12.22
CA ASP A 253 -3.34 16.81 -11.89
C ASP A 253 -1.87 16.67 -12.35
N GLY A 254 -1.57 15.60 -13.07
CA GLY A 254 -0.24 15.28 -13.61
C GLY A 254 0.67 14.52 -12.66
N GLY A 255 0.24 14.28 -11.41
CA GLY A 255 0.95 13.46 -10.44
C GLY A 255 0.77 11.95 -10.66
N ALA A 256 0.90 11.19 -9.58
CA ALA A 256 0.66 9.75 -9.57
C ALA A 256 -0.06 9.26 -8.31
N LEU A 257 -0.87 8.22 -8.45
CA LEU A 257 -1.25 7.30 -7.38
C LEU A 257 -0.22 6.17 -7.35
N VAL A 258 0.48 6.02 -6.22
CA VAL A 258 1.56 5.04 -6.05
C VAL A 258 1.16 4.00 -5.00
N PHE A 259 1.27 2.73 -5.36
CA PHE A 259 1.11 1.56 -4.50
C PHE A 259 2.47 0.96 -4.22
N PHE A 260 2.75 0.69 -2.96
CA PHE A 260 4.03 0.15 -2.52
C PHE A 260 3.84 -0.56 -1.19
N SER A 261 4.92 -1.11 -0.67
CA SER A 261 4.94 -1.75 0.63
C SER A 261 6.15 -1.29 1.43
N HIS A 262 6.07 -1.48 2.75
CA HIS A 262 7.22 -1.35 3.63
C HIS A 262 7.26 -2.49 4.65
N THR A 263 8.43 -2.62 5.28
CA THR A 263 8.63 -3.54 6.41
C THR A 263 9.29 -2.76 7.53
N HIS A 264 8.73 -2.87 8.74
CA HIS A 264 9.29 -2.25 9.92
C HIS A 264 9.22 -3.23 11.09
N THR A 265 9.95 -2.92 12.16
CA THR A 265 9.95 -3.71 13.38
C THR A 265 9.50 -2.87 14.55
N GLN A 266 8.83 -3.49 15.52
CA GLN A 266 8.62 -2.95 16.86
C GLN A 266 9.43 -3.81 17.84
N THR A 267 10.25 -3.19 18.67
CA THR A 267 11.00 -3.88 19.74
C THR A 267 10.48 -3.43 21.08
N ASP A 268 9.87 -4.36 21.81
CA ASP A 268 9.45 -4.19 23.19
C ASP A 268 10.56 -4.73 24.11
N ALA A 269 10.88 -4.00 25.18
CA ALA A 269 11.91 -4.40 26.13
C ALA A 269 11.59 -3.92 27.56
N VAL A 270 11.94 -4.74 28.56
CA VAL A 270 11.77 -4.37 29.97
C VAL A 270 12.87 -3.44 30.47
N ALA A 271 12.52 -2.48 31.32
CA ALA A 271 13.46 -1.44 31.78
C ALA A 271 14.51 -1.94 32.79
N ARG A 272 14.25 -3.05 33.49
CA ARG A 272 15.15 -3.57 34.55
C ARG A 272 15.05 -5.07 34.73
N SER A 273 16.04 -5.64 35.42
CA SER A 273 16.02 -7.05 35.83
C SER A 273 14.83 -7.33 36.75
N GLY A 274 14.30 -8.56 36.70
CA GLY A 274 13.12 -8.99 37.45
C GLY A 274 11.77 -8.66 36.80
N LEU A 275 11.75 -7.92 35.69
CA LEU A 275 10.56 -7.74 34.86
C LEU A 275 10.58 -8.70 33.67
N GLN A 276 9.38 -9.01 33.15
CA GLN A 276 9.21 -9.82 31.94
C GLN A 276 8.02 -9.34 31.11
N LEU A 277 8.10 -9.56 29.80
CA LEU A 277 7.00 -9.48 28.86
C LEU A 277 6.37 -10.87 28.80
N ASN A 278 5.05 -10.93 28.96
CA ASN A 278 4.27 -12.15 28.78
C ASN A 278 3.57 -12.05 27.42
N PRO A 279 4.01 -12.82 26.40
CA PRO A 279 3.37 -12.82 25.08
C PRO A 279 1.88 -13.12 25.19
N GLY A 280 1.07 -12.45 24.38
CA GLY A 280 -0.36 -12.70 24.32
C GLY A 280 -0.69 -13.96 23.51
N LYS A 281 -1.96 -14.36 23.51
CA LYS A 281 -2.44 -15.48 22.66
C LYS A 281 -2.11 -15.27 21.17
N ASP A 282 -2.11 -14.02 20.73
CA ASP A 282 -1.83 -13.63 19.34
C ASP A 282 -0.33 -13.83 19.01
N ASP A 283 0.55 -13.93 20.00
CA ASP A 283 1.98 -14.23 19.82
C ASP A 283 2.32 -15.71 19.98
N ARG A 284 1.36 -16.53 20.45
CA ARG A 284 1.62 -17.91 20.91
C ARG A 284 2.25 -18.78 19.84
N ALA A 285 1.87 -18.58 18.58
CA ALA A 285 2.41 -19.32 17.44
C ALA A 285 3.92 -19.11 17.23
N TRP A 286 4.48 -18.00 17.72
CA TRP A 286 5.89 -17.65 17.59
C TRP A 286 6.65 -17.76 18.91
N LEU A 287 6.02 -17.37 20.02
CA LEU A 287 6.69 -17.21 21.32
C LEU A 287 6.30 -18.28 22.35
N HIS A 288 5.29 -19.10 22.05
CA HIS A 288 4.83 -20.25 22.84
C HIS A 288 4.44 -19.93 24.29
N ASP A 289 3.89 -18.74 24.54
CA ASP A 289 3.54 -18.22 25.88
C ASP A 289 4.74 -18.14 26.86
N ILE A 290 5.97 -18.25 26.35
CA ILE A 290 7.16 -18.23 27.18
C ILE A 290 7.56 -16.76 27.44
N PRO A 291 7.77 -16.34 28.70
CA PRO A 291 8.19 -14.97 29.02
C PRO A 291 9.49 -14.54 28.33
N ARG A 292 9.59 -13.25 28.02
CA ARG A 292 10.71 -12.61 27.32
C ARG A 292 11.17 -11.36 28.05
N ARG A 293 12.46 -11.03 27.96
CA ARG A 293 12.94 -9.70 28.38
C ARG A 293 12.82 -8.65 27.27
N SER A 294 12.83 -9.11 26.02
CA SER A 294 12.59 -8.31 24.85
C SER A 294 11.92 -9.16 23.77
N ILE A 295 11.00 -8.54 23.04
CA ILE A 295 10.30 -9.12 21.89
C ILE A 295 10.47 -8.17 20.72
N GLN A 296 10.94 -8.69 19.59
CA GLN A 296 10.95 -8.00 18.32
C GLN A 296 9.82 -8.55 17.45
N TYR A 297 8.91 -7.69 17.06
CA TYR A 297 7.88 -7.95 16.08
C TYR A 297 8.30 -7.41 14.71
N THR A 298 8.00 -8.15 13.65
CA THR A 298 8.19 -7.70 12.27
C THR A 298 6.83 -7.50 11.60
N PHE A 299 6.62 -6.33 11.01
CA PHE A 299 5.40 -5.96 10.30
C PHE A 299 5.67 -5.81 8.81
N VAL A 300 4.82 -6.42 7.99
CA VAL A 300 4.73 -6.18 6.54
C VAL A 300 3.46 -5.39 6.29
N CYS A 301 3.56 -4.36 5.45
CA CYS A 301 2.46 -3.45 5.19
C CYS A 301 2.31 -3.15 3.70
N ASN A 302 1.08 -2.94 3.28
CA ASN A 302 0.71 -2.36 2.00
C ASN A 302 0.34 -0.89 2.20
N ASP A 303 0.76 -0.03 1.26
CA ASP A 303 0.57 1.41 1.33
C ASP A 303 0.10 1.97 -0.01
N ALA A 304 -0.65 3.07 0.04
CA ALA A 304 -0.99 3.87 -1.14
C ALA A 304 -0.90 5.37 -0.86
N ALA A 305 -0.30 6.13 -1.77
CA ALA A 305 -0.14 7.57 -1.66
C ALA A 305 -0.41 8.28 -2.99
N THR A 306 -0.89 9.53 -2.95
CA THR A 306 -0.76 10.44 -4.09
C THR A 306 0.54 11.22 -4.03
N VAL A 307 1.20 11.35 -5.18
CA VAL A 307 2.47 12.04 -5.36
C VAL A 307 2.28 13.16 -6.39
N PRO A 308 2.54 14.42 -6.04
CA PRO A 308 2.46 15.53 -6.99
C PRO A 308 3.50 15.44 -8.11
N ALA A 309 3.23 16.06 -9.26
CA ALA A 309 4.19 16.15 -10.38
C ALA A 309 5.39 17.07 -10.08
N LYS A 310 5.17 18.07 -9.23
CA LYS A 310 6.14 19.10 -8.85
C LYS A 310 6.57 18.90 -7.40
N ALA A 311 7.73 19.44 -7.03
CA ALA A 311 8.23 19.38 -5.65
C ALA A 311 7.19 19.91 -4.64
N ALA A 312 6.52 18.98 -3.96
CA ALA A 312 5.54 19.20 -2.92
C ALA A 312 5.39 17.89 -2.11
N PRO A 313 4.97 17.97 -0.83
CA PRO A 313 4.71 16.77 -0.04
C PRO A 313 3.63 15.89 -0.68
N SER A 314 3.82 14.58 -0.58
CA SER A 314 2.86 13.55 -0.98
C SER A 314 1.74 13.42 0.05
N THR A 315 0.64 12.75 -0.30
CA THR A 315 -0.46 12.46 0.64
C THR A 315 -0.58 10.95 0.80
N LEU A 316 -0.36 10.45 2.02
CA LEU A 316 -0.63 9.05 2.35
C LEU A 316 -2.15 8.84 2.46
N LEU A 317 -2.69 7.87 1.71
CA LEU A 317 -4.13 7.63 1.62
C LEU A 317 -4.56 6.39 2.42
N ALA A 318 -3.77 5.32 2.31
CA ALA A 318 -4.09 4.01 2.82
C ALA A 318 -2.83 3.33 3.35
N TYR A 319 -2.99 2.57 4.43
CA TYR A 319 -2.04 1.54 4.78
C TYR A 319 -2.71 0.43 5.58
N THR A 320 -2.24 -0.80 5.40
CA THR A 320 -2.65 -1.95 6.20
C THR A 320 -1.42 -2.79 6.51
N CYS A 321 -1.23 -3.14 7.77
CA CYS A 321 -0.08 -3.91 8.25
C CYS A 321 -0.54 -5.22 8.88
N ALA A 322 0.28 -6.25 8.78
CA ALA A 322 0.16 -7.45 9.60
C ALA A 322 1.50 -7.76 10.27
N ARG A 323 1.43 -8.26 11.51
CA ARG A 323 2.59 -8.88 12.15
C ARG A 323 2.89 -10.18 11.41
N THR A 324 4.10 -10.29 10.89
CA THR A 324 4.58 -11.45 10.13
C THR A 324 5.56 -12.31 10.90
N ASP A 325 6.17 -11.74 11.94
CA ASP A 325 7.05 -12.46 12.84
C ASP A 325 7.05 -11.85 14.25
N ALA A 326 7.37 -12.69 15.24
CA ALA A 326 7.68 -12.29 16.60
C ALA A 326 8.84 -13.15 17.13
N SER A 327 9.87 -12.55 17.68
CA SER A 327 11.02 -13.28 18.20
C SER A 327 11.64 -12.61 19.42
N GLY A 328 12.40 -13.38 20.19
CA GLY A 328 13.11 -12.89 21.36
C GLY A 328 13.61 -14.04 22.22
N PRO A 329 14.70 -13.87 23.00
CA PRO A 329 15.22 -14.92 23.86
C PRO A 329 14.35 -15.13 25.10
N PRO A 330 13.99 -16.38 25.46
CA PRO A 330 13.35 -16.69 26.74
C PRO A 330 14.15 -16.17 27.93
N VAL A 331 13.45 -15.66 28.97
CA VAL A 331 14.05 -15.14 30.21
C VAL A 331 15.03 -16.13 30.86
N ASN A 332 14.77 -17.44 30.72
CA ASN A 332 15.54 -18.52 31.34
C ASN A 332 16.45 -19.30 30.36
N SER A 333 16.71 -18.77 29.16
CA SER A 333 17.70 -19.39 28.28
C SER A 333 19.07 -19.18 28.92
N ALA A 334 19.64 -20.23 29.51
CA ALA A 334 20.97 -20.19 30.06
C ALA A 334 21.92 -19.59 29.01
N SER A 335 22.64 -18.54 29.39
CA SER A 335 23.78 -18.05 28.61
C SER A 335 24.69 -19.25 28.36
N LEU A 336 24.69 -19.80 27.15
CA LEU A 336 25.70 -20.77 26.77
C LEU A 336 27.04 -20.08 27.05
N PRO A 337 27.93 -20.68 27.86
CA PRO A 337 29.23 -20.08 28.11
C PRO A 337 29.91 -19.88 26.75
N ARG A 338 30.42 -18.66 26.51
CA ARG A 338 31.33 -18.44 25.38
C ARG A 338 32.50 -19.40 25.56
N VAL A 339 32.66 -20.32 24.61
CA VAL A 339 33.90 -21.08 24.40
C VAL A 339 34.94 -20.12 23.83
#